data_AF-A0A8X6ISZ1-F1
#
_entry.id   AF-A0A8X6ISZ1-F1
#
_cell.length_a   1.000
_cell.length_b   1.000
_cell.length_c   1.000
_cell.angle_alpha   90.00
_cell.angle_beta   90.00
_cell.angle_gamma   90.00
#
_symmetry.space_group_name_H-M   'P 1'
#
loop_
_entity.id
_entity.type
_entity.pdbx_description
1 polymer ?
#
loop_
_entity_poly.entity_id
_entity_poly.type
_entity_poly.pdbx_seq_one_letter_code
_entity_poly.pdbx_strand_id
1 'polypeptide(L)'
;MDVTQLKTQRKSFRISFTVCANKIDAELTKEIPNVKQLSILKSQIGDKFAHLKTCQRDITDLILKGDDANNIYKEDFQSAENYRDQYCELKTGNIMDKPTGLPETRIIEKRPSKLPRIELKRFNVDAKEYLAFWS
;
A
#
# COMPACT_ATOMS: atom_id res chain seq x y z
N MET A 1 -2.75 -14.89 -29.82
CA MET A 1 -2.77 -13.53 -29.26
C MET A 1 -1.34 -13.08 -29.15
N ASP A 2 -1.01 -11.87 -29.57
CA ASP A 2 0.37 -11.37 -29.55
C ASP A 2 0.74 -10.81 -28.16
N VAL A 3 2.04 -10.83 -27.81
CA VAL A 3 2.56 -10.32 -26.54
C VAL A 3 2.23 -8.84 -26.35
N THR A 4 2.28 -8.02 -27.40
CA THR A 4 1.95 -6.59 -27.30
C THR A 4 0.47 -6.35 -26.95
N GLN A 5 -0.41 -7.18 -27.51
CA GLN A 5 -1.85 -7.14 -27.23
C GLN A 5 -2.12 -7.53 -25.78
N LEU A 6 -1.52 -8.62 -25.30
CA LEU A 6 -1.65 -9.05 -23.90
C LEU A 6 -1.07 -8.01 -22.93
N LYS A 7 0.05 -7.36 -23.24
CA LYS A 7 0.59 -6.26 -22.42
C LYS A 7 -0.39 -5.09 -22.33
N THR A 8 -1.09 -4.77 -23.42
CA THR A 8 -2.14 -3.75 -23.46
C THR A 8 -3.34 -4.16 -22.60
N GLN A 9 -3.77 -5.42 -22.70
CA GLN A 9 -4.84 -5.98 -21.87
C GLN A 9 -4.47 -5.98 -20.39
N ARG A 10 -3.24 -6.37 -20.04
CA ARG A 10 -2.69 -6.31 -18.67
C ARG A 10 -2.77 -4.90 -18.11
N LYS A 11 -2.46 -3.86 -18.91
CA LYS A 11 -2.59 -2.45 -18.50
C LYS A 11 -4.03 -2.10 -18.14
N SER A 12 -5.00 -2.49 -18.98
CA SER A 12 -6.44 -2.29 -18.70
C SER A 12 -6.87 -2.99 -17.40
N PHE A 13 -6.47 -4.25 -17.21
CA PHE A 13 -6.75 -4.98 -15.99
C PHE A 13 -6.12 -4.35 -14.74
N ARG A 14 -4.88 -3.84 -14.83
CA ARG A 14 -4.21 -3.11 -13.73
C ARG A 14 -5.01 -1.86 -13.35
N ILE A 15 -5.43 -1.06 -14.32
CA ILE A 15 -6.25 0.14 -14.08
C ILE A 15 -7.56 -0.24 -13.37
N SER A 16 -8.26 -1.25 -13.88
CA SER A 16 -9.51 -1.72 -13.28
C SER A 16 -9.34 -2.24 -11.85
N PHE A 17 -8.23 -2.95 -11.60
CA PHE A 17 -7.85 -3.44 -10.27
C PHE A 17 -7.60 -2.27 -9.30
N THR A 18 -6.78 -1.30 -9.70
CA THR A 18 -6.49 -0.11 -8.87
C THR A 18 -7.75 0.70 -8.57
N VAL A 19 -8.64 0.89 -9.55
CA VAL A 19 -9.94 1.56 -9.31
C VAL A 19 -10.79 0.81 -8.29
N CYS A 20 -10.79 -0.53 -8.33
CA CYS A 20 -11.52 -1.35 -7.36
C CYS A 20 -10.89 -1.28 -5.96
N ALA A 21 -9.56 -1.35 -5.87
CA ALA A 21 -8.82 -1.19 -4.63
C ALA A 21 -9.09 0.17 -3.97
N ASN A 22 -9.03 1.27 -4.75
CA ASN A 22 -9.33 2.61 -4.26
C ASN A 22 -10.78 2.74 -3.75
N LYS A 23 -11.75 2.03 -4.35
CA LYS A 23 -13.13 1.99 -3.87
C LYS A 23 -13.26 1.25 -2.54
N ILE A 24 -12.49 0.17 -2.35
CA ILE A 24 -12.41 -0.55 -1.07
C ILE A 24 -11.82 0.37 0.00
N ASP A 25 -10.69 1.02 -0.30
CA ASP A 25 -10.04 1.96 0.63
C ASP A 25 -11.00 3.09 1.02
N ALA A 26 -11.66 3.71 0.04
CA ALA A 26 -12.64 4.77 0.29
C ALA A 26 -13.82 4.29 1.16
N GLU A 27 -14.31 3.07 0.95
CA GLU A 27 -15.39 2.50 1.77
C GLU A 27 -14.94 2.21 3.21
N LEU A 28 -13.71 1.73 3.38
CA LEU A 28 -13.10 1.45 4.69
C LEU A 28 -12.80 2.73 5.49
N THR A 29 -12.56 3.86 4.82
CA THR A 29 -12.32 5.15 5.47
C THR A 29 -13.58 5.86 5.98
N LYS A 30 -14.79 5.35 5.69
CA LYS A 30 -16.05 5.94 6.18
C LYS A 30 -16.24 5.66 7.66
N GLU A 31 -16.90 6.59 8.37
CA GLU A 31 -17.28 6.40 9.78
C GLU A 31 -18.16 5.16 9.99
N ILE A 32 -19.02 4.85 9.02
CA ILE A 32 -19.87 3.66 9.02
C ILE A 32 -19.72 2.95 7.66
N PRO A 33 -18.82 1.95 7.56
CA PRO A 33 -18.62 1.21 6.32
C PRO A 33 -19.82 0.35 5.93
N ASN A 34 -20.17 0.32 4.64
CA ASN A 34 -21.23 -0.54 4.13
C ASN A 34 -20.73 -1.98 3.92
N VAL A 35 -21.06 -2.88 4.85
CA VAL A 35 -20.62 -4.29 4.84
C VAL A 35 -21.05 -5.03 3.57
N LYS A 36 -22.27 -4.81 3.08
CA LYS A 36 -22.76 -5.47 1.85
C LYS A 36 -21.95 -5.02 0.63
N GLN A 37 -21.68 -3.72 0.54
CA GLN A 37 -20.86 -3.16 -0.54
C GLN A 37 -19.42 -3.66 -0.46
N LEU A 38 -18.81 -3.72 0.74
CA LEU A 38 -17.49 -4.29 0.93
C LEU A 38 -17.41 -5.76 0.50
N SER A 39 -18.44 -6.56 0.79
CA SER A 39 -18.51 -7.96 0.33
C SER A 39 -18.51 -8.06 -1.20
N ILE A 40 -19.27 -7.19 -1.88
CA ILE A 40 -19.31 -7.14 -3.36
C ILE A 40 -17.95 -6.72 -3.91
N LEU A 41 -17.36 -5.65 -3.37
CA LEU A 41 -16.05 -5.16 -3.80
C LEU A 41 -14.95 -6.20 -3.58
N LYS A 42 -15.02 -6.97 -2.47
CA LYS A 42 -14.11 -8.08 -2.19
C LYS A 42 -14.18 -9.18 -3.25
N SER A 43 -15.39 -9.54 -3.72
CA SER A 43 -15.54 -10.49 -4.84
C SER A 43 -14.94 -9.91 -6.12
N GLN A 44 -15.27 -8.65 -6.44
CA GLN A 44 -14.81 -7.99 -7.66
C GLN A 44 -13.28 -7.86 -7.74
N ILE A 45 -12.62 -7.51 -6.62
CA ILE A 45 -11.15 -7.42 -6.62
C ILE A 45 -10.50 -8.80 -6.77
N GLY A 46 -11.13 -9.85 -6.23
CA GLY A 46 -10.73 -11.24 -6.46
C GLY A 46 -10.78 -11.63 -7.93
N ASP A 47 -11.90 -11.36 -8.61
CA ASP A 47 -12.07 -11.65 -10.04
C ASP A 47 -11.04 -10.88 -10.90
N LYS A 48 -10.82 -9.60 -10.59
CA LYS A 48 -9.81 -8.76 -11.27
C LYS A 48 -8.40 -9.30 -11.07
N PHE A 49 -8.08 -9.76 -9.86
CA PHE A 49 -6.79 -10.38 -9.57
C PHE A 49 -6.61 -11.69 -10.35
N ALA A 50 -7.65 -12.52 -10.45
CA ALA A 50 -7.61 -13.75 -11.23
C ALA A 50 -7.33 -13.46 -12.72
N HIS A 51 -7.99 -12.46 -13.32
CA HIS A 51 -7.72 -12.03 -14.68
C HIS A 51 -6.29 -11.50 -14.87
N LEU A 52 -5.78 -10.69 -13.94
CA LEU A 52 -4.39 -10.23 -13.97
C LEU A 52 -3.40 -11.38 -13.92
N LYS A 53 -3.63 -12.36 -13.03
CA LYS A 53 -2.78 -13.54 -12.88
C LYS A 53 -2.76 -14.37 -14.17
N THR A 54 -3.92 -14.58 -14.78
CA THR A 54 -4.02 -15.30 -16.06
C THR A 54 -3.32 -14.55 -17.19
N CYS A 55 -3.61 -13.26 -17.36
CA CYS A 55 -2.97 -12.44 -18.39
C CYS A 55 -1.44 -12.39 -18.23
N GLN A 56 -0.94 -12.30 -16.99
CA GLN A 56 0.49 -12.33 -16.71
C GLN A 56 1.11 -13.68 -17.08
N ARG A 57 0.46 -14.79 -16.75
CA ARG A 57 0.92 -16.14 -17.12
C ARG A 57 1.01 -16.27 -18.64
N ASP A 58 -0.04 -15.86 -19.36
CA ASP A 58 -0.10 -15.98 -20.81
C ASP A 58 1.01 -15.14 -21.50
N ILE A 59 1.33 -13.96 -20.95
CA ILE A 59 2.48 -13.15 -21.39
C ILE A 59 3.78 -13.90 -21.17
N THR A 60 3.99 -14.45 -19.97
CA THR A 60 5.21 -15.20 -19.63
C THR A 60 5.35 -16.44 -20.51
N ASP A 61 4.30 -17.22 -20.70
CA ASP A 61 4.30 -18.43 -21.53
C ASP A 61 4.62 -18.12 -23.00
N LEU A 62 4.21 -16.96 -23.52
CA LEU A 62 4.57 -16.52 -24.86
C LEU A 62 6.01 -16.02 -24.95
N ILE A 63 6.48 -15.25 -23.97
CA ILE A 63 7.87 -14.78 -23.93
C ILE A 63 8.83 -15.98 -23.88
N LEU A 64 8.51 -16.99 -23.06
CA LEU A 64 9.32 -18.20 -22.90
C LEU A 64 9.41 -19.08 -24.15
N LYS A 65 8.54 -18.87 -25.14
CA LYS A 65 8.59 -19.58 -26.43
C LYS A 65 9.53 -18.95 -27.45
N GLY A 66 10.06 -17.75 -27.20
CA GLY A 66 10.97 -17.05 -28.11
C GLY A 66 12.44 -17.40 -27.86
N ASP A 67 13.27 -17.28 -28.91
CA ASP A 67 14.72 -17.56 -28.84
C ASP A 67 15.47 -16.62 -27.86
N ASP A 68 14.95 -15.41 -27.63
CA ASP A 68 15.47 -14.42 -26.67
C ASP A 68 14.56 -14.25 -25.44
N ALA A 69 13.98 -15.36 -24.97
CA ALA A 69 13.06 -15.37 -23.84
C ALA A 69 13.61 -14.67 -22.58
N ASN A 70 14.91 -14.86 -22.29
CA ASN A 70 15.52 -14.38 -21.06
C ASN A 70 15.66 -12.85 -21.04
N ASN A 71 16.11 -12.24 -22.15
CA ASN A 71 16.25 -10.80 -22.21
C ASN A 71 14.88 -10.10 -22.24
N ILE A 72 13.94 -10.60 -23.05
CA ILE A 72 12.58 -10.03 -23.15
C ILE A 72 11.83 -10.12 -21.81
N TYR A 73 11.97 -11.23 -21.10
CA TYR A 73 11.38 -11.38 -19.76
C TYR A 73 12.00 -10.39 -18.77
N LYS A 74 13.34 -10.29 -18.76
CA LYS A 74 14.08 -9.39 -17.88
C LYS A 74 13.68 -7.92 -18.12
N GLU A 75 13.57 -7.51 -19.38
CA GLU A 75 13.12 -6.16 -19.74
C GLU A 75 11.67 -5.89 -19.29
N ASP A 76 10.75 -6.85 -19.49
CA ASP A 76 9.36 -6.70 -19.01
C ASP A 76 9.29 -6.60 -17.49
N PHE A 77 10.08 -7.42 -16.78
CA PHE A 77 10.17 -7.40 -15.33
C PHE A 77 10.74 -6.07 -14.83
N GLN A 78 11.87 -5.62 -15.38
CA GLN A 78 12.49 -4.35 -15.00
C GLN A 78 11.56 -3.16 -15.26
N SER A 79 10.83 -3.18 -16.38
CA SER A 79 9.82 -2.15 -16.65
C SER A 79 8.73 -2.12 -15.57
N ALA A 80 8.27 -3.29 -15.11
CA ALA A 80 7.28 -3.38 -14.04
C ALA A 80 7.82 -2.89 -12.69
N GLU A 81 9.06 -3.22 -12.35
CA GLU A 81 9.73 -2.74 -11.13
C GLU A 81 9.89 -1.21 -11.17
N ASN A 82 10.34 -0.65 -12.30
CA ASN A 82 10.47 0.81 -12.45
C ASN A 82 9.13 1.54 -12.22
N TYR A 83 8.02 1.01 -12.74
CA TYR A 83 6.69 1.58 -12.48
C TYR A 83 6.26 1.47 -11.02
N ARG A 84 6.60 0.36 -10.35
CA ARG A 84 6.33 0.17 -8.92
C ARG A 84 7.13 1.17 -8.09
N ASP A 85 8.41 1.32 -8.39
CA ASP A 85 9.31 2.22 -7.67
C ASP A 85 8.87 3.68 -7.86
N GLN A 86 8.52 4.10 -9.08
CA GLN A 86 7.90 5.42 -9.35
C GLN A 86 6.61 5.64 -8.55
N TYR A 87 5.73 4.64 -8.47
CA TYR A 87 4.51 4.75 -7.67
C TYR A 87 4.82 4.90 -6.17
N CYS A 88 5.79 4.14 -5.65
CA CYS A 88 6.24 4.23 -4.26
C CYS A 88 6.87 5.59 -3.95
N GLU A 89 7.68 6.13 -4.85
CA GLU A 89 8.24 7.49 -4.76
C GLU A 89 7.14 8.54 -4.76
N LEU A 90 6.18 8.48 -5.69
CA LEU A 90 5.04 9.40 -5.73
C LEU A 90 4.16 9.29 -4.48
N LYS A 91 3.97 8.08 -3.95
CA LYS A 91 3.22 7.87 -2.71
C LYS A 91 3.97 8.46 -1.52
N THR A 92 5.28 8.26 -1.44
CA THR A 92 6.10 8.75 -0.32
C THR A 92 6.30 10.27 -0.38
N GLY A 93 6.53 10.83 -1.58
CA GLY A 93 6.68 12.27 -1.83
C GLY A 93 5.37 13.04 -1.68
N ASN A 94 4.24 12.53 -2.17
CA ASN A 94 2.93 13.19 -1.98
C ASN A 94 2.38 13.06 -0.55
N ILE A 95 2.89 12.13 0.27
CA ILE A 95 2.54 12.01 1.69
C ILE A 95 3.39 12.94 2.56
N MET A 96 4.60 13.35 2.12
CA MET A 96 5.43 14.31 2.86
C MET A 96 5.27 15.78 2.43
N ASP A 97 4.87 16.09 1.19
CA ASP A 97 4.82 17.47 0.67
C ASP A 97 3.42 17.99 0.31
N LYS A 98 2.43 17.84 1.20
CA LYS A 98 1.23 18.69 1.17
C LYS A 98 1.14 19.59 2.42
N PRO A 99 1.64 20.83 2.33
CA PRO A 99 1.15 21.93 3.16
C PRO A 99 -0.14 22.45 2.52
N THR A 100 -1.30 21.99 2.99
CA THR A 100 -2.57 22.65 2.65
C THR A 100 -2.61 23.99 3.38
N GLY A 101 -2.44 25.08 2.62
CA GLY A 101 -2.51 26.46 3.09
C GLY A 101 -3.86 26.81 3.72
N LEU A 102 -3.77 27.52 4.85
CA LEU A 102 -4.80 27.96 5.80
C LEU A 102 -5.86 28.93 5.22
N PRO A 103 -6.95 29.17 5.97
CA PRO A 103 -7.04 30.51 6.57
C PRO A 103 -7.13 30.47 8.10
N GLU A 104 -6.24 31.26 8.68
CA GLU A 104 -6.29 32.00 9.94
C GLU A 104 -7.00 31.41 11.18
N THR A 105 -6.19 31.39 12.24
CA THR A 105 -6.56 31.62 13.64
C THR A 105 -7.66 30.73 14.20
N ARG A 106 -7.30 29.47 14.41
CA ARG A 106 -7.49 28.93 15.76
C ARG A 106 -6.13 28.71 16.36
N ILE A 107 -5.73 29.68 17.17
CA ILE A 107 -4.84 29.45 18.30
C ILE A 107 -5.41 28.21 18.96
N ILE A 108 -4.82 27.05 18.66
CA ILE A 108 -4.90 25.92 19.58
C ILE A 108 -4.16 26.47 20.77
N GLU A 109 -4.92 27.01 21.73
CA GLU A 109 -4.43 27.12 23.08
C GLU A 109 -3.81 25.76 23.36
N LYS A 110 -2.48 25.72 23.38
CA LYS A 110 -1.72 24.66 24.01
C LYS A 110 -2.20 24.68 25.46
N ARG A 111 -3.34 24.05 25.72
CA ARG A 111 -3.64 23.61 27.06
C ARG A 111 -2.46 22.75 27.42
N PRO A 112 -1.71 23.08 28.47
CA PRO A 112 -0.60 22.24 28.86
C PRO A 112 -1.23 20.90 29.19
N SER A 113 -0.98 19.90 28.34
CA SER A 113 -1.18 18.51 28.71
C SER A 113 -0.22 18.28 29.86
N LYS A 114 -0.71 18.53 31.08
CA LYS A 114 -0.07 18.14 32.33
C LYS A 114 -0.19 16.63 32.44
N LEU A 115 0.51 15.93 31.55
CA LEU A 115 0.85 14.55 31.79
C LEU A 115 1.74 14.57 33.04
N PRO A 116 1.44 13.75 34.07
CA PRO A 116 2.36 13.56 35.17
C PRO A 116 3.72 13.21 34.58
N ARG A 117 4.77 13.87 35.06
CA ARG A 117 6.14 13.56 34.64
C ARG A 117 6.42 12.14 35.11
N ILE A 118 6.43 11.17 34.19
CA ILE A 118 6.78 9.80 34.50
C ILE A 118 8.28 9.78 34.75
N GLU A 119 8.67 9.79 36.02
CA GLU A 119 10.06 9.58 36.41
C GLU A 119 10.28 8.09 36.57
N LEU A 120 10.91 7.48 35.55
CA LEU A 120 11.36 6.10 35.65
C LEU A 120 12.43 6.03 36.74
N LYS A 121 12.14 5.30 37.82
CA LYS A 121 13.12 5.06 38.87
C LYS A 121 14.30 4.32 38.27
N ARG A 122 15.49 4.92 38.37
CA ARG A 122 16.73 4.25 37.94
C ARG A 122 17.02 3.17 38.97
N PHE A 123 16.90 1.92 38.56
CA PHE A 123 17.38 0.81 39.36
C PHE A 123 18.91 0.85 39.32
N ASN A 124 19.52 0.92 40.49
CA ASN A 124 20.92 0.59 40.58
C ASN A 124 21.04 -0.94 40.44
N VAL A 125 22.22 -1.44 40.07
CA VAL A 125 22.48 -2.87 39.79
C VAL A 125 22.46 -3.72 41.07
N ASP A 126 21.55 -3.43 42.00
CA ASP A 126 21.23 -4.28 43.13
C ASP A 126 19.97 -5.10 42.78
N ALA A 127 20.15 -6.40 42.64
CA ALA A 127 19.08 -7.33 42.30
C ALA A 127 17.97 -7.36 43.37
N LYS A 128 18.26 -6.96 44.62
CA LYS A 128 17.24 -6.90 45.68
C LYS A 128 16.20 -5.81 45.45
N GLU A 129 16.60 -4.65 44.93
CA GLU A 129 15.67 -3.56 44.62
C GLU A 129 14.73 -3.91 43.46
N TYR A 130 15.22 -4.70 42.50
CA TYR A 130 14.42 -5.17 41.38
C TYR A 130 13.35 -6.17 41.83
N LEU A 131 13.70 -7.14 42.67
CA LEU A 131 12.77 -8.17 43.14
C LEU A 131 11.67 -7.60 44.04
N ALA A 132 11.98 -6.62 44.89
CA ALA A 132 11.01 -5.96 45.76
C ALA A 132 10.00 -5.07 45.00
N PHE A 133 10.33 -4.62 43.78
CA PHE A 133 9.40 -3.83 42.97
C PHE A 133 8.24 -4.66 42.40
N TRP A 134 8.41 -5.98 42.28
CA TRP A 134 7.44 -6.89 41.67
C TRP A 134 6.67 -7.75 42.68
N SER A 135 6.92 -7.61 43.99
CA SER A 135 6.11 -8.25 45.05
C SER A 135 4.91 -7.40 45.43
#